data_AF-A0A935WFV8-F1
#
_entry.id   AF-A0A935WFV8-F1
#
_cell.length_a   1.000
_cell.length_b   1.000
_cell.length_c   1.000
_cell.angle_alpha   90.00
_cell.angle_beta   90.00
_cell.angle_gamma   90.00
#
_symmetry.space_group_name_H-M   'P 1'
#
loop_
_entity.id
_entity.type
_entity.pdbx_description
1 polymer ?
#
loop_
_entity_poly.entity_id
_entity_poly.type
_entity_poly.pdbx_seq_one_letter_code
_entity_poly.pdbx_strand_id
1 'polypeptide(L)' 'MYRIWLLVDPRRALPALYAFLGLLAVVIHLILLSSNRYSWIENGTLSADKAPVGASRPAAAAEMAPLPPNR' A
#
# COMPACT_ATOMS: atom_id res chain seq x y z
N MET A 1 -2.62 22.30 -32.89
CA MET A 1 -3.01 22.23 -31.46
C MET A 1 -1.94 22.83 -30.55
N TYR A 2 -1.51 24.07 -30.80
CA TYR A 2 -0.55 24.79 -29.94
C TYR A 2 -1.28 25.70 -28.93
N ARG A 3 -2.56 25.97 -29.16
CA ARG A 3 -3.40 26.86 -28.34
C ARG A 3 -3.62 26.35 -26.91
N ILE A 4 -3.46 25.05 -26.64
CA ILE A 4 -3.51 24.50 -25.28
C ILE A 4 -2.45 25.14 -24.37
N TRP A 5 -1.29 25.54 -24.94
CA TRP A 5 -0.23 26.22 -24.20
C TRP A 5 -0.50 27.70 -23.91
N LEU A 6 -1.56 28.30 -24.49
CA LEU A 6 -1.99 29.66 -24.15
C LEU A 6 -2.92 29.68 -22.92
N LEU A 7 -3.58 28.55 -22.63
CA LEU A 7 -4.47 28.41 -21.46
C LEU A 7 -3.75 27.80 -20.26
N VAL A 8 -2.78 26.92 -20.52
CA VAL A 8 -2.02 26.23 -19.47
C VAL A 8 -0.58 26.70 -19.52
N ASP A 9 -0.16 27.45 -18.49
CA ASP A 9 1.21 27.93 -18.38
C ASP A 9 2.20 26.75 -18.42
N PRO A 10 3.12 26.71 -19.42
CA PRO A 10 4.00 25.57 -19.66
C PRO A 10 4.79 25.14 -18.42
N ARG A 11 5.17 26.15 -17.62
CA ARG A 11 5.99 26.01 -16.42
C ARG A 11 5.29 25.25 -15.29
N ARG A 12 3.95 25.26 -15.26
CA ARG A 12 3.17 24.53 -14.25
C ARG A 12 2.62 23.20 -14.77
N ALA A 13 2.33 23.10 -16.07
CA ALA A 13 1.81 21.88 -16.68
C ALA A 13 2.78 20.70 -16.57
N LEU A 14 4.06 20.93 -16.89
CA LEU A 14 5.10 19.89 -16.86
C LEU A 14 5.30 19.28 -15.47
N PRO A 15 5.53 20.06 -14.39
CA PRO A 15 5.66 19.50 -13.06
C PRO A 15 4.35 18.92 -12.52
N ALA A 16 3.17 19.45 -12.90
CA ALA A 16 1.89 18.87 -12.49
C ALA A 16 1.70 17.45 -13.04
N LEU A 17 2.03 17.24 -14.33
CA LEU A 17 1.99 15.92 -14.94
C LEU A 17 3.01 14.96 -14.29
N TYR A 18 4.25 15.41 -14.10
CA TYR A 18 5.28 14.62 -13.43
C TYR A 18 4.92 14.26 -11.99
N ALA A 19 4.37 15.21 -11.23
CA ALA A 19 3.92 14.98 -9.86
C ALA A 19 2.74 14.01 -9.82
N PHE A 20 1.78 14.14 -10.74
CA PHE A 20 0.65 13.21 -10.84
C PHE A 20 1.11 11.78 -11.15
N LEU A 21 1.96 11.61 -12.17
CA LEU A 21 2.48 10.29 -12.54
C LEU A 21 3.42 9.74 -11.45
N GLY A 22 4.24 10.58 -10.83
CA GLY A 22 5.15 10.20 -9.75
C GLY A 22 4.39 9.75 -8.51
N LEU A 23 3.37 10.51 -8.09
CA LEU A 23 2.49 10.14 -6.97
C LEU A 23 1.78 8.81 -7.28
N LEU A 24 1.21 8.67 -8.48
CA LEU A 24 0.54 7.45 -8.90
C LEU A 24 1.49 6.24 -8.86
N ALA A 25 2.73 6.40 -9.34
CA ALA A 25 3.73 5.36 -9.28
C ALA A 25 4.04 4.96 -7.83
N VAL A 26 4.29 5.92 -6.94
CA VAL A 26 4.58 5.64 -5.52
C VAL A 26 3.41 4.92 -4.85
N VAL A 27 2.18 5.35 -5.08
CA VAL A 27 0.98 4.68 -4.53
C VAL A 27 0.91 3.22 -4.98
N ILE A 28 1.15 2.92 -6.25
CA ILE A 28 1.18 1.55 -6.76
C ILE A 28 2.28 0.73 -6.08
N HIS A 29 3.48 1.28 -5.94
CA HIS A 29 4.59 0.59 -5.26
C HIS A 29 4.26 0.31 -3.80
N LEU A 30 3.64 1.26 -3.08
CA LEU A 30 3.22 1.07 -1.71
C LEU A 30 2.16 -0.03 -1.57
N ILE A 31 1.26 -0.18 -2.54
CA ILE A 31 0.28 -1.28 -2.57
C ILE A 31 0.99 -2.63 -2.75
N LEU A 32 1.93 -2.73 -3.69
CA LEU A 32 2.69 -3.95 -3.91
C LEU A 32 3.54 -4.31 -2.68
N LEU A 33 4.19 -3.31 -2.09
CA LEU A 33 5.05 -3.46 -0.91
C LEU A 33 4.28 -3.63 0.41
N SER A 34 2.99 -3.30 0.45
CA SER A 34 2.13 -3.61 1.60
C SER A 34 1.61 -5.06 1.57
N SER A 35 1.77 -5.77 0.44
CA SER A 35 1.17 -7.09 0.25
C SER A 35 2.14 -8.22 0.61
N ASN A 36 1.71 -9.12 1.48
CA ASN A 36 2.55 -10.22 1.95
C ASN A 36 3.12 -11.13 0.82
N ARG A 37 2.49 -11.14 -0.37
CA ARG A 37 2.95 -11.94 -1.52
C ARG A 37 3.85 -11.19 -2.51
N TYR A 38 3.68 -9.88 -2.68
CA TYR A 38 4.40 -9.11 -3.71
C TYR A 38 5.44 -8.13 -3.12
N SER A 39 5.60 -8.08 -1.80
CA SER A 39 6.64 -7.30 -1.12
C SER A 39 8.03 -7.86 -1.36
N TRP A 40 8.80 -7.18 -2.22
CA TRP A 40 10.18 -7.55 -2.53
C TRP A 40 11.19 -7.30 -1.40
N ILE A 41 10.79 -6.57 -0.35
CA ILE A 41 11.63 -6.36 0.85
C ILE A 41 11.44 -7.50 1.85
N GLU A 42 10.23 -8.03 1.96
CA GLU A 42 9.86 -9.01 2.99
C GLU A 42 9.99 -10.45 2.50
N ASN A 43 9.76 -10.70 1.21
CA ASN A 43 9.95 -12.01 0.59
C ASN A 43 11.42 -12.49 0.55
N GLY A 44 12.40 -11.60 0.84
CA GLY A 44 13.81 -11.95 0.99
C GLY A 44 14.21 -12.35 2.42
N THR A 45 13.35 -12.10 3.43
CA THR A 45 13.69 -12.32 4.84
C THR A 45 12.72 -13.24 5.60
N LEU A 46 11.55 -13.53 5.04
CA LEU A 46 10.57 -14.42 5.66
C LEU A 46 10.13 -15.53 4.70
N SER A 47 10.59 -16.76 5.00
CA SER A 47 9.92 -17.97 4.54
C SER A 47 8.42 -17.87 4.80
N ALA A 48 7.62 -18.43 3.90
CA ALA A 48 6.16 -18.32 3.79
C ALA A 48 5.31 -18.67 5.04
N ASP A 49 5.95 -18.91 6.19
CA ASP A 49 5.37 -19.26 7.49
C ASP A 49 4.97 -18.06 8.38
N LYS A 50 5.38 -16.82 8.06
CA LYS A 50 5.08 -15.63 8.89
C LYS A 50 4.18 -14.60 8.25
N ALA A 51 3.44 -14.99 7.22
CA ALA A 51 2.30 -14.21 6.77
C ALA A 51 1.22 -14.24 7.85
N PRO A 52 0.82 -13.14 8.49
CA PRO A 52 -0.49 -13.11 9.12
C PRO A 52 -1.49 -13.24 7.98
N VAL A 53 -1.98 -14.47 7.76
CA VAL A 53 -3.29 -14.73 7.16
C VAL A 53 -4.21 -13.67 7.77
N GLY A 54 -4.88 -12.92 6.89
CA GLY A 54 -5.59 -11.71 7.26
C GLY A 54 -6.34 -11.85 8.58
N ALA A 55 -6.45 -10.74 9.30
CA ALA A 55 -7.72 -10.01 9.47
C ALA A 55 -9.03 -10.71 9.03
N SER A 56 -9.11 -12.00 9.30
CA SER A 56 -10.18 -12.98 9.29
C SER A 56 -9.95 -13.86 10.52
N ARG A 57 -9.42 -13.26 11.59
CA ARG A 57 -9.77 -13.70 12.92
C ARG A 57 -11.27 -13.46 13.00
N PRO A 58 -12.15 -14.48 13.10
CA PRO A 58 -13.53 -14.18 13.43
C PRO A 58 -13.46 -13.40 14.73
N ALA A 59 -13.94 -12.16 14.72
CA ALA A 59 -14.00 -11.30 15.91
C ALA A 59 -14.74 -12.02 17.08
N ALA A 60 -15.48 -13.09 16.78
CA ALA A 60 -16.07 -14.03 17.73
C ALA A 60 -15.06 -14.72 18.68
N ALA A 61 -13.78 -14.89 18.32
CA ALA A 61 -12.80 -15.52 19.21
C ALA A 61 -12.22 -14.57 20.26
N ALA A 62 -12.42 -13.25 20.10
CA ALA A 62 -12.06 -12.27 21.14
C ALA A 62 -13.16 -12.13 22.21
N GLU A 63 -14.40 -12.52 21.90
CA GLU A 63 -15.53 -12.45 22.82
C GLU A 63 -15.67 -13.71 23.71
N MET A 64 -15.08 -14.84 23.28
CA MET A 64 -14.99 -16.08 24.07
C MET A 64 -13.58 -16.36 24.59
N ALA A 65 -12.88 -15.33 25.07
CA ALA A 65 -11.68 -15.52 25.87
C ALA A 65 -12.11 -15.57 27.35
N PRO A 66 -12.43 -16.74 27.94
CA PRO A 66 -12.54 -16.83 29.39
C PRO A 66 -11.20 -16.39 29.99
N LEU A 67 -11.29 -15.57 31.03
CA LEU A 67 -10.19 -15.01 31.81
C LEU A 67 -8.96 -15.95 31.87
N PRO A 68 -7.74 -15.49 31.55
CA PRO A 68 -6.55 -16.34 31.63
C PRO A 68 -6.29 -16.73 33.10
N PRO A 69 -6.27 -18.03 33.46
CA PRO A 69 -5.85 -18.47 34.77
C PRO A 69 -4.36 -18.81 34.72
N ASN A 70 -3.53 -17.83 35.05
CA ASN A 70 -2.27 -18.07 35.77
C ASN A 70 -2.47 -17.50 37.18
N ARG A 71 -2.38 -18.19 38.33
CA ARG A 71 -1.71 -19.46 38.73
C ARG A 71 -1.05 -20.31 37.65
#